data_AF-A0A3S3V184-F1
#
_entry.id   AF-A0A3S3V184-F1
#
_cell.length_a   1.000
_cell.length_b   1.000
_cell.length_c   1.000
_cell.angle_alpha   90.00
_cell.angle_beta   90.00
_cell.angle_gamma   90.00
#
_symmetry.space_group_name_H-M   'P 1'
#
loop_
_entity.id
_entity.type
_entity.pdbx_description
1 polymer ?
#
loop_
_entity_poly.entity_id
_entity_poly.type
_entity_poly.pdbx_seq_one_letter_code
_entity_poly.pdbx_strand_id
1 'polypeptide(L)'
;MTQVLNATRDHSGGFKVDLSRGERIGRVSSEWFSRPADERYLSLSELFEAVQTRTERSRTRTVESAAIRVEASRNDAERLTLVLPGSDIPIAPTHWSFGQLASLVGAPAAYLRQLPAPLAGINLQYGLTSHRSEQVKTLEIEDGRVELRAVTGPDYGRIFDRELVAAVQRIAGNGTGDTRWKVPGVLDWSTSIYNPRADITKDTTTLYASDRDVFLFLVDDLNPIAAGRLRDGSPDLYFRGFYCWNSEVGAKTLGIASFYLRAVCQNRNLWGVEEFEEITIRHSKYAASRFAREAAPALARFANSSPMPFINGIKAARERIVARTDDDRGDFLRKRGFSKAEATRIIETVLTEEGRKPESVFDFVQGITAVARDKTHQDARLDLEARAKKLFDKAV
;
A
#
# COMPACT_ATOMS: atom_id res chain seq x y z
N MET A 1 11.27 -27.30 20.13
CA MET A 1 11.45 -28.23 19.00
C MET A 1 10.63 -27.72 17.83
N THR A 2 11.30 -27.13 16.84
CA THR A 2 10.68 -26.62 15.62
C THR A 2 10.21 -27.81 14.78
N GLN A 3 8.91 -28.10 14.73
CA GLN A 3 8.39 -28.95 13.66
C GLN A 3 8.23 -28.08 12.42
N VAL A 4 9.30 -27.97 11.63
CA VAL A 4 9.19 -27.61 10.22
C VAL A 4 8.52 -28.81 9.55
N LEU A 5 7.19 -28.81 9.50
CA LEU A 5 6.46 -29.78 8.68
C LEU A 5 6.90 -29.53 7.24
N ASN A 6 7.58 -30.51 6.63
CA ASN A 6 7.96 -30.46 5.23
C ASN A 6 6.68 -30.27 4.40
N ALA A 7 6.43 -29.02 3.99
CA ALA A 7 5.45 -28.74 2.95
C ALA A 7 5.91 -29.53 1.72
N THR A 8 5.11 -30.51 1.29
CA THR A 8 5.34 -31.26 0.06
C THR A 8 5.39 -30.26 -1.08
N ARG A 9 6.62 -29.96 -1.54
CA ARG A 9 6.85 -29.21 -2.76
C ARG A 9 6.24 -30.02 -3.90
N ASP A 10 5.40 -29.38 -4.70
CA ASP A 10 5.03 -29.96 -6.00
C ASP A 10 6.31 -30.12 -6.87
N HIS A 11 6.28 -30.99 -7.86
CA HIS A 11 7.41 -31.24 -8.77
C HIS A 11 7.92 -29.95 -9.46
N SER A 12 7.08 -28.92 -9.53
CA SER A 12 7.35 -27.58 -10.04
C SER A 12 7.96 -26.59 -9.01
N GLY A 13 8.00 -26.96 -7.72
CA GLY A 13 8.50 -26.10 -6.64
C GLY A 13 7.49 -25.06 -6.10
N GLY A 14 6.21 -25.18 -6.44
CA GLY A 14 5.11 -24.34 -5.93
C GLY A 14 4.42 -24.88 -4.66
N PHE A 15 3.49 -24.09 -4.12
CA PHE A 15 2.75 -24.39 -2.89
C PHE A 15 1.24 -24.43 -3.14
N LYS A 16 0.56 -25.49 -2.68
CA LYS A 16 -0.91 -25.52 -2.63
C LYS A 16 -1.40 -24.59 -1.52
N VAL A 17 -2.34 -23.69 -1.83
CA VAL A 17 -2.84 -22.66 -0.91
C VAL A 17 -4.37 -22.62 -0.90
N ASP A 18 -4.97 -22.26 0.25
CA ASP A 18 -6.42 -22.15 0.41
C ASP A 18 -6.89 -20.69 0.33
N LEU A 19 -7.58 -20.31 -0.74
CA LEU A 19 -7.98 -18.93 -0.99
C LEU A 19 -9.36 -18.59 -0.41
N SER A 20 -10.07 -19.57 0.16
CA SER A 20 -11.38 -19.33 0.78
C SER A 20 -11.27 -18.71 2.18
N ARG A 21 -10.06 -18.44 2.67
CA ARG A 21 -9.78 -17.92 4.02
C ARG A 21 -9.11 -16.55 3.98
N GLY A 22 -9.36 -15.73 5.01
CA GLY A 22 -8.78 -14.38 5.17
C GLY A 22 -9.30 -13.30 4.20
N GLU A 23 -8.75 -12.09 4.27
CA GLU A 23 -9.23 -10.96 3.49
C GLU A 23 -8.63 -10.91 2.07
N ARG A 24 -9.37 -10.30 1.13
CA ARG A 24 -8.84 -9.91 -0.19
C ARG A 24 -8.49 -8.43 -0.17
N ILE A 25 -7.21 -8.11 -0.41
CA ILE A 25 -6.75 -6.72 -0.51
C ILE A 25 -6.34 -6.39 -1.96
N GLY A 26 -7.01 -5.40 -2.53
CA GLY A 26 -6.81 -4.94 -3.91
C GLY A 26 -5.78 -3.81 -4.09
N ARG A 27 -5.17 -3.30 -3.02
CA ARG A 27 -4.31 -2.09 -3.11
C ARG A 27 -3.15 -2.24 -4.11
N VAL A 28 -2.42 -3.36 -4.06
CA VAL A 28 -1.31 -3.63 -4.99
C VAL A 28 -1.81 -3.80 -6.42
N SER A 29 -3.03 -4.33 -6.60
CA SER A 29 -3.71 -4.44 -7.89
C SER A 29 -4.08 -3.07 -8.47
N SER A 30 -4.59 -2.15 -7.63
CA SER A 30 -4.91 -0.78 -8.04
C SER A 30 -3.66 -0.03 -8.49
N GLU A 31 -2.55 -0.16 -7.76
CA GLU A 31 -1.26 0.38 -8.17
C GLU A 31 -0.81 -0.26 -9.49
N TRP A 32 -0.77 -1.59 -9.59
CA TRP A 32 -0.39 -2.27 -10.83
C TRP A 32 -1.18 -1.79 -12.06
N PHE A 33 -2.51 -1.67 -11.92
CA PHE A 33 -3.40 -1.26 -12.99
C PHE A 33 -3.18 0.19 -13.43
N SER A 34 -2.88 1.10 -12.50
CA SER A 34 -2.71 2.53 -12.81
C SER A 34 -1.33 2.89 -13.35
N ARG A 35 -0.34 2.00 -13.26
CA ARG A 35 1.06 2.29 -13.59
C ARG A 35 1.38 1.89 -15.04
N PRO A 36 1.80 2.81 -15.91
CA PRO A 36 2.32 2.47 -17.23
C PRO A 36 3.70 1.79 -17.13
N ALA A 37 4.20 1.21 -18.22
CA ALA A 37 5.39 0.34 -18.21
C ALA A 37 6.68 1.05 -17.78
N ASP A 38 6.81 2.35 -18.05
CA ASP A 38 7.91 3.22 -17.65
C ASP A 38 7.92 3.55 -16.14
N GLU A 39 6.77 3.40 -15.47
CA GLU A 39 6.66 3.55 -14.01
C GLU A 39 6.87 2.23 -13.26
N ARG A 40 7.12 1.11 -13.95
CA ARG A 40 7.28 -0.23 -13.36
C ARG A 40 8.73 -0.67 -13.41
N TYR A 41 9.29 -1.12 -12.32
CA TYR A 41 10.72 -1.47 -12.20
C TYR A 41 10.89 -2.95 -11.87
N LEU A 42 11.96 -3.59 -12.35
CA LEU A 42 12.15 -5.04 -12.19
C LEU A 42 13.00 -5.40 -10.97
N SER A 43 13.66 -4.41 -10.36
CA SER A 43 14.44 -4.59 -9.16
C SER A 43 14.48 -3.32 -8.31
N LEU A 44 14.84 -3.47 -7.03
CA LEU A 44 15.01 -2.32 -6.16
C LEU A 44 16.19 -1.44 -6.58
N SER A 45 17.23 -1.99 -7.23
CA SER A 45 18.35 -1.19 -7.74
C SER A 45 17.93 -0.30 -8.91
N GLU A 46 17.17 -0.84 -9.87
CA GLU A 46 16.61 -0.05 -10.99
C GLU A 46 15.68 1.06 -10.47
N LEU A 47 14.79 0.71 -9.54
CA LEU A 47 13.89 1.66 -8.88
C LEU A 47 14.68 2.74 -8.14
N PHE A 48 15.69 2.35 -7.36
CA PHE A 48 16.53 3.27 -6.59
C PHE A 48 17.26 4.24 -7.51
N GLU A 49 17.90 3.75 -8.57
CA GLU A 49 18.62 4.58 -9.53
C GLU A 49 17.72 5.64 -10.17
N ALA A 50 16.48 5.27 -10.53
CA ALA A 50 15.51 6.20 -11.10
C ALA A 50 15.15 7.34 -10.12
N VAL A 51 14.76 7.01 -8.88
CA VAL A 51 14.39 8.02 -7.87
C VAL A 51 15.61 8.79 -7.35
N GLN A 52 16.80 8.17 -7.37
CA GLN A 52 18.07 8.77 -7.01
C GLN A 52 18.47 9.86 -8.00
N THR A 53 18.46 9.52 -9.29
CA THR A 53 18.76 10.44 -10.41
C THR A 53 17.80 11.62 -10.38
N ARG A 54 16.51 11.34 -10.17
CA ARG A 54 15.48 12.38 -10.02
C ARG A 54 15.79 13.34 -8.87
N THR A 55 16.20 12.81 -7.72
CA THR A 55 16.55 13.61 -6.55
C THR A 55 17.80 14.46 -6.78
N GLU A 56 18.83 13.92 -7.44
CA GLU A 56 20.08 14.64 -7.77
C GLU A 56 19.87 15.83 -8.69
N ARG A 57 18.90 15.73 -9.61
CA ARG A 57 18.48 16.83 -10.49
C ARG A 57 17.46 17.77 -9.85
N SER A 58 17.13 17.56 -8.58
CA SER A 58 16.10 18.34 -7.90
C SER A 58 16.69 19.48 -7.07
N ARG A 59 15.94 20.58 -6.97
CA ARG A 59 16.25 21.71 -6.10
C ARG A 59 15.03 22.09 -5.29
N THR A 60 15.22 22.31 -4.00
CA THR A 60 14.17 22.82 -3.10
C THR A 60 14.46 24.27 -2.73
N ARG A 61 13.42 25.12 -2.69
CA ARG A 61 13.50 26.47 -2.16
C ARG A 61 12.35 26.74 -1.21
N THR A 62 12.57 27.61 -0.24
CA THR A 62 11.50 28.24 0.54
C THR A 62 11.41 29.69 0.09
N VAL A 63 10.26 30.10 -0.43
CA VAL A 63 10.05 31.43 -1.01
C VAL A 63 8.72 32.00 -0.51
N GLU A 64 8.60 33.32 -0.48
CA GLU A 64 7.30 33.96 -0.27
C GLU A 64 6.43 33.77 -1.53
N SER A 65 5.18 33.36 -1.36
CA SER A 65 4.24 33.15 -2.46
C SER A 65 4.08 34.39 -3.34
N ALA A 66 4.00 35.57 -2.72
CA ALA A 66 3.87 36.86 -3.40
C ALA A 66 5.09 37.25 -4.24
N ALA A 67 6.26 36.67 -3.96
CA ALA A 67 7.49 36.91 -4.73
C ALA A 67 7.58 36.01 -5.97
N ILE A 68 6.68 35.04 -6.15
CA ILE A 68 6.62 34.20 -7.34
C ILE A 68 5.99 35.02 -8.48
N ARG A 69 6.75 35.18 -9.56
CA ARG A 69 6.28 35.88 -10.76
C ARG A 69 5.78 34.88 -11.79
N VAL A 70 4.58 35.09 -12.29
CA VAL A 70 3.97 34.29 -13.36
C VAL A 70 4.23 34.98 -14.69
N GLU A 71 4.76 34.23 -15.65
CA GLU A 71 5.01 34.69 -17.02
C GLU A 71 4.17 33.89 -18.00
N ALA A 72 3.38 34.60 -18.79
CA ALA A 72 2.62 34.04 -19.91
C ALA A 72 2.50 35.09 -21.02
N SER A 73 2.67 34.68 -22.27
CA SER A 73 2.66 35.59 -23.43
C SER A 73 1.33 35.54 -24.16
N ARG A 74 0.82 36.68 -24.62
CA ARG A 74 -0.38 36.72 -25.49
C ARG A 74 -0.17 36.00 -26.81
N ASN A 75 1.09 35.84 -27.24
CA ASN A 75 1.45 35.19 -28.48
C ASN A 75 1.59 33.66 -28.35
N ASP A 76 1.44 33.12 -27.13
CA ASP A 76 1.53 31.68 -26.84
C ASP A 76 0.49 31.31 -25.79
N ALA A 77 -0.66 30.80 -26.25
CA ALA A 77 -1.80 30.48 -25.40
C ALA A 77 -1.57 29.28 -24.49
N GLU A 78 -0.54 28.48 -24.71
CA GLU A 78 -0.30 27.22 -23.98
C GLU A 78 0.85 27.35 -22.97
N ARG A 79 1.72 28.35 -23.13
CA ARG A 79 2.92 28.49 -22.31
C ARG A 79 2.72 29.40 -21.11
N LEU A 80 2.78 28.78 -19.92
CA LEU A 80 2.86 29.45 -18.62
C LEU A 80 4.13 29.01 -17.90
N THR A 81 4.94 29.96 -17.45
CA THR A 81 6.14 29.73 -16.64
C THR A 81 6.14 30.57 -15.37
N LEU A 82 6.99 30.19 -14.43
CA LEU A 82 7.15 30.84 -13.14
C LEU A 82 8.61 31.24 -12.97
N VAL A 83 8.83 32.41 -12.39
CA VAL A 83 10.15 32.89 -11.99
C VAL A 83 10.16 33.00 -10.48
N LEU A 84 10.98 32.18 -9.84
CA LEU A 84 11.15 32.15 -8.38
C LEU A 84 12.19 33.20 -7.96
N PRO A 85 12.04 33.81 -6.78
CA PRO A 85 13.03 34.77 -6.29
C PRO A 85 14.44 34.14 -6.22
N GLY A 86 15.44 34.91 -6.68
CA GLY A 86 16.84 34.47 -6.74
C GLY A 86 17.17 33.55 -7.92
N SER A 87 16.32 33.45 -8.95
CA SER A 87 16.63 32.77 -10.21
C SER A 87 15.86 33.38 -11.35
N ASP A 88 16.55 33.71 -12.43
CA ASP A 88 15.92 34.20 -13.67
C ASP A 88 15.55 33.07 -14.63
N ILE A 89 15.86 31.82 -14.29
CA ILE A 89 15.49 30.64 -15.08
C ILE A 89 13.97 30.43 -14.97
N PRO A 90 13.21 30.48 -16.09
CA PRO A 90 11.78 30.19 -16.07
C PRO A 90 11.50 28.71 -15.80
N ILE A 91 10.48 28.44 -14.99
CA ILE A 91 10.13 27.09 -14.55
C ILE A 91 8.70 26.78 -15.00
N ALA A 92 8.49 25.64 -15.64
CA ALA A 92 7.17 25.20 -16.07
C ALA A 92 6.47 24.41 -14.94
N PRO A 93 5.28 24.78 -14.48
CA PRO A 93 4.52 23.94 -13.56
C PRO A 93 3.98 22.69 -14.26
N THR A 94 4.09 21.55 -13.58
CA THR A 94 3.38 20.33 -13.98
C THR A 94 1.87 20.49 -13.74
N HIS A 95 1.07 19.58 -14.29
CA HIS A 95 -0.36 19.53 -13.99
C HIS A 95 -0.63 19.46 -12.48
N TRP A 96 0.22 18.76 -11.73
CA TRP A 96 0.12 18.61 -10.28
C TRP A 96 0.45 19.92 -9.54
N SER A 97 1.62 20.50 -9.78
CA SER A 97 2.05 21.72 -9.07
C SER A 97 1.23 22.94 -9.47
N PHE A 98 0.71 23.01 -10.70
CA PHE A 98 -0.30 24.00 -11.08
C PHE A 98 -1.56 23.88 -10.23
N GLY A 99 -2.01 22.65 -9.96
CA GLY A 99 -3.13 22.41 -9.05
C GLY A 99 -2.82 22.89 -7.63
N GLN A 100 -1.60 22.65 -7.14
CA GLN A 100 -1.16 23.12 -5.83
C GLN A 100 -1.10 24.65 -5.75
N LEU A 101 -0.59 25.33 -6.79
CA LEU A 101 -0.59 26.79 -6.88
C LEU A 101 -2.00 27.37 -6.90
N ALA A 102 -2.91 26.78 -7.66
CA ALA A 102 -4.31 27.20 -7.69
C ALA A 102 -4.97 27.01 -6.31
N SER A 103 -4.77 25.87 -5.66
CA SER A 103 -5.29 25.62 -4.31
C SER A 103 -4.71 26.57 -3.25
N LEU A 104 -3.42 26.90 -3.35
CA LEU A 104 -2.75 27.87 -2.47
C LEU A 104 -3.46 29.23 -2.51
N VAL A 105 -3.92 29.65 -3.69
CA VAL A 105 -4.59 30.93 -3.90
C VAL A 105 -6.12 30.82 -3.92
N GLY A 106 -6.68 29.73 -3.39
CA GLY A 106 -8.13 29.51 -3.32
C GLY A 106 -8.84 29.44 -4.67
N ALA A 107 -8.11 29.22 -5.77
CA ALA A 107 -8.65 29.22 -7.12
C ALA A 107 -9.01 27.80 -7.61
N PRO A 108 -10.11 27.63 -8.37
CA PRO A 108 -10.47 26.32 -8.94
C PRO A 108 -9.49 25.91 -10.05
N ALA A 109 -8.59 24.97 -9.75
CA ALA A 109 -7.57 24.50 -10.70
C ALA A 109 -8.17 23.98 -12.03
N ALA A 110 -9.31 23.28 -11.97
CA ALA A 110 -9.98 22.74 -13.15
C ALA A 110 -10.43 23.84 -14.12
N TYR A 111 -10.94 24.96 -13.59
CA TYR A 111 -11.33 26.11 -14.40
C TYR A 111 -10.11 26.82 -14.99
N LEU A 112 -9.09 27.09 -14.16
CA LEU A 112 -7.87 27.77 -14.64
C LEU A 112 -7.15 27.02 -15.76
N ARG A 113 -7.20 25.68 -15.77
CA ARG A 113 -6.63 24.85 -16.84
C ARG A 113 -7.35 24.93 -18.18
N GLN A 114 -8.60 25.42 -18.19
CA GLN A 114 -9.37 25.62 -19.43
C GLN A 114 -9.13 27.00 -20.04
N LEU A 115 -8.49 27.90 -19.30
CA LEU A 115 -8.17 29.24 -19.77
C LEU A 115 -6.86 29.23 -20.57
N PRO A 116 -6.73 30.09 -21.60
CA PRO A 116 -5.43 30.42 -22.17
C PRO A 116 -4.43 30.85 -21.11
N ALA A 117 -3.17 30.44 -21.26
CA ALA A 117 -2.08 30.70 -20.33
C ALA A 117 -1.99 32.16 -19.85
N PRO A 118 -2.20 33.21 -20.68
CA PRO A 118 -2.24 34.59 -20.20
C PRO A 118 -3.35 34.87 -19.17
N LEU A 119 -4.55 34.32 -19.37
CA LEU A 119 -5.67 34.50 -18.45
C LEU A 119 -5.48 33.69 -17.18
N ALA A 120 -5.04 32.44 -17.30
CA ALA A 120 -4.67 31.62 -16.14
C ALA A 120 -3.56 32.32 -15.32
N GLY A 121 -2.55 32.86 -16.01
CA GLY A 121 -1.40 33.53 -15.41
C GLY A 121 -1.78 34.80 -14.65
N ILE A 122 -2.66 35.65 -15.20
CA ILE A 122 -3.16 36.84 -14.50
C ILE A 122 -3.90 36.46 -13.22
N ASN A 123 -4.80 35.47 -13.30
CA ASN A 123 -5.56 35.00 -12.14
C ASN A 123 -4.64 34.43 -11.05
N LEU A 124 -3.65 33.61 -11.45
CA LEU A 124 -2.66 33.08 -10.51
C LEU A 124 -1.79 34.17 -9.90
N GLN A 125 -1.30 35.13 -10.70
CA GLN A 125 -0.48 36.24 -10.20
C GLN A 125 -1.23 37.12 -9.21
N TYR A 126 -2.51 37.43 -9.51
CA TYR A 126 -3.38 38.15 -8.57
C TYR A 126 -3.55 37.37 -7.27
N GLY A 127 -3.83 36.06 -7.37
CA GLY A 127 -3.95 35.18 -6.22
C GLY A 127 -2.70 35.16 -5.35
N LEU A 128 -1.52 34.98 -5.96
CA LEU A 128 -0.23 34.88 -5.26
C LEU A 128 0.15 36.16 -4.51
N THR A 129 -0.20 37.33 -5.05
CA THR A 129 0.10 38.65 -4.47
C THR A 129 -0.93 39.09 -3.43
N SER A 130 -2.18 38.64 -3.58
CA SER A 130 -3.32 39.10 -2.77
C SER A 130 -3.65 38.16 -1.61
N HIS A 131 -3.25 36.88 -1.69
CA HIS A 131 -3.32 35.98 -0.54
C HIS A 131 -2.31 36.43 0.53
N ARG A 132 -2.69 36.30 1.80
CA ARG A 132 -1.82 36.60 2.95
C ARG A 132 -0.46 35.96 2.70
N SER A 133 0.63 36.72 2.86
CA SER A 133 1.99 36.24 2.56
C SER A 133 2.22 34.87 3.24
N GLU A 134 2.31 33.84 2.42
CA GLU A 134 2.57 32.47 2.82
C GLU A 134 3.93 32.07 2.27
N GLN A 135 4.81 31.57 3.13
CA GLN A 135 6.01 30.91 2.65
C GLN A 135 5.63 29.55 2.07
N VAL A 136 6.16 29.22 0.89
CA VAL A 136 5.97 27.93 0.24
C VAL A 136 7.29 27.26 -0.02
N LYS A 137 7.28 25.93 0.03
CA LYS A 137 8.39 25.08 -0.39
C LYS A 137 8.16 24.55 -1.78
N THR A 138 9.05 24.92 -2.70
CA THR A 138 9.06 24.41 -4.07
C THR A 138 9.92 23.15 -4.18
N LEU A 139 9.61 22.31 -5.16
CA LEU A 139 10.51 21.27 -5.66
C LEU A 139 10.62 21.44 -7.17
N GLU A 140 11.80 21.84 -7.62
CA GLU A 140 12.19 21.97 -9.02
C GLU A 140 12.93 20.70 -9.45
N ILE A 141 12.77 20.27 -10.70
CA ILE A 141 13.57 19.21 -11.31
C ILE A 141 14.04 19.67 -12.68
N GLU A 142 15.32 19.47 -12.97
CA GLU A 142 15.90 19.71 -14.28
C GLU A 142 15.85 18.44 -15.14
N ASP A 143 15.06 18.47 -16.22
CA ASP A 143 14.99 17.38 -17.21
C ASP A 143 14.73 17.95 -18.61
N GLY A 144 15.80 18.45 -19.24
CA GLY A 144 15.74 19.23 -20.48
C GLY A 144 15.23 20.67 -20.28
N ARG A 145 14.16 20.84 -19.52
CA ARG A 145 13.68 22.12 -18.96
C ARG A 145 13.54 22.00 -17.45
N VAL A 146 13.50 23.14 -16.75
CA VAL A 146 13.21 23.14 -15.31
C VAL A 146 11.70 23.06 -15.10
N GLU A 147 11.27 22.00 -14.42
CA GLU A 147 9.87 21.78 -14.07
C GLU A 147 9.64 21.98 -12.59
N LEU A 148 8.53 22.64 -12.23
CA LEU A 148 8.07 22.72 -10.86
C LEU A 148 7.24 21.48 -10.58
N ARG A 149 7.80 20.54 -9.82
CA ARG A 149 7.13 19.29 -9.41
C ARG A 149 6.18 19.48 -8.24
N ALA A 150 6.51 20.37 -7.30
CA ALA A 150 5.68 20.59 -6.13
C ALA A 150 5.71 22.04 -5.63
N VAL A 151 4.57 22.47 -5.09
CA VAL A 151 4.43 23.65 -4.23
C VAL A 151 3.71 23.19 -2.97
N THR A 152 4.39 23.24 -1.84
CA THR A 152 3.91 22.71 -0.56
C THR A 152 4.04 23.76 0.53
N GLY A 153 3.33 23.58 1.65
CA GLY A 153 3.44 24.49 2.79
C GLY A 153 4.86 24.53 3.39
N PRO A 154 5.20 25.56 4.18
CA PRO A 154 6.55 25.78 4.68
C PRO A 154 6.96 24.70 5.69
N ASP A 155 5.99 24.09 6.37
CA ASP A 155 6.21 22.98 7.30
C ASP A 155 6.20 21.60 6.63
N TYR A 156 6.11 21.53 5.31
CA TYR A 156 6.20 20.25 4.61
C TYR A 156 7.60 19.64 4.82
N GLY A 157 7.63 18.50 5.50
CA GLY A 157 8.85 17.70 5.70
C GLY A 157 8.95 16.68 4.58
N ARG A 158 9.69 17.04 3.54
CA ARG A 158 9.92 16.18 2.39
C ARG A 158 10.79 15.01 2.81
N ILE A 159 10.31 13.81 2.52
CA ILE A 159 11.07 12.57 2.56
C ILE A 159 11.20 12.20 1.09
N PHE A 160 12.43 12.14 0.57
CA PHE A 160 12.62 11.80 -0.83
C PHE A 160 12.33 10.31 -1.05
N ASP A 161 11.80 9.96 -2.21
CA ASP A 161 11.46 8.57 -2.53
C ASP A 161 12.71 7.66 -2.43
N ARG A 162 13.89 8.18 -2.79
CA ARG A 162 15.18 7.50 -2.61
C ARG A 162 15.47 7.08 -1.17
N GLU A 163 15.00 7.82 -0.17
CA GLU A 163 15.22 7.50 1.24
C GLU A 163 14.41 6.26 1.66
N LEU A 164 13.17 6.17 1.19
CA LEU A 164 12.32 4.99 1.41
C LEU A 164 12.91 3.77 0.68
N VAL A 165 13.24 3.91 -0.60
CA VAL A 165 13.77 2.79 -1.39
C VAL A 165 15.10 2.29 -0.81
N ALA A 166 16.01 3.19 -0.41
CA ALA A 166 17.25 2.82 0.27
C ALA A 166 17.02 2.11 1.61
N ALA A 167 15.99 2.51 2.37
CA ALA A 167 15.64 1.82 3.62
C ALA A 167 15.16 0.39 3.38
N VAL A 168 14.38 0.19 2.31
CA VAL A 168 13.91 -1.14 1.92
C VAL A 168 15.07 -1.99 1.38
N GLN A 169 15.95 -1.45 0.55
CA GLN A 169 17.13 -2.16 0.02
C GLN A 169 18.05 -2.69 1.13
N ARG A 170 18.21 -1.95 2.24
CA ARG A 170 19.00 -2.42 3.40
C ARG A 170 18.47 -3.72 4.01
N ILE A 171 17.19 -4.03 3.81
CA ILE A 171 16.51 -5.20 4.38
C ILE A 171 16.28 -6.28 3.32
N ALA A 172 15.89 -5.87 2.12
CA ALA A 172 15.46 -6.76 1.05
C ALA A 172 16.52 -7.00 -0.05
N GLY A 173 17.64 -6.29 0.02
CA GLY A 173 18.66 -6.29 -1.04
C GLY A 173 18.06 -5.76 -2.35
N ASN A 174 18.17 -6.53 -3.44
CA ASN A 174 17.66 -6.14 -4.75
C ASN A 174 16.17 -6.46 -4.94
N GLY A 175 15.55 -7.18 -4.00
CA GLY A 175 14.13 -7.57 -4.09
C GLY A 175 13.86 -8.61 -5.18
N THR A 176 14.90 -9.32 -5.63
CA THR A 176 14.84 -10.32 -6.72
C THR A 176 15.05 -11.76 -6.24
N GLY A 177 15.10 -11.97 -4.92
CA GLY A 177 15.34 -13.27 -4.28
C GLY A 177 16.76 -13.47 -3.76
N ASP A 178 17.57 -12.41 -3.79
CA ASP A 178 18.90 -12.32 -3.18
C ASP A 178 18.84 -12.31 -1.64
N THR A 179 17.74 -11.83 -1.08
CA THR A 179 17.34 -12.07 0.31
C THR A 179 16.04 -12.87 0.35
N ARG A 180 15.46 -13.07 1.54
CA ARG A 180 14.12 -13.68 1.66
C ARG A 180 13.02 -12.82 1.04
N TRP A 181 13.23 -11.50 0.96
CA TRP A 181 12.25 -10.55 0.46
C TRP A 181 12.42 -10.36 -1.04
N LYS A 182 11.33 -10.56 -1.77
CA LYS A 182 11.35 -10.34 -3.22
C LYS A 182 10.00 -9.93 -3.78
N VAL A 183 10.01 -9.47 -5.03
CA VAL A 183 8.80 -9.32 -5.84
C VAL A 183 8.03 -10.66 -5.82
N PRO A 184 6.71 -10.63 -5.59
CA PRO A 184 5.93 -11.84 -5.36
C PRO A 184 5.86 -12.73 -6.58
N GLY A 185 5.77 -14.03 -6.28
CA GLY A 185 5.31 -15.03 -7.22
C GLY A 185 3.86 -14.83 -7.67
N VAL A 186 3.31 -15.89 -8.26
CA VAL A 186 1.99 -15.85 -8.89
C VAL A 186 1.20 -17.11 -8.59
N LEU A 187 -0.06 -16.93 -8.20
CA LEU A 187 -1.07 -17.97 -8.11
C LEU A 187 -1.56 -18.36 -9.51
N ASP A 188 -1.54 -19.67 -9.78
CA ASP A 188 -2.29 -20.29 -10.85
C ASP A 188 -3.68 -20.70 -10.34
N TRP A 189 -4.72 -20.05 -10.88
CA TRP A 189 -6.11 -20.31 -10.51
C TRP A 189 -6.61 -21.70 -10.91
N SER A 190 -6.05 -22.29 -11.97
CA SER A 190 -6.49 -23.59 -12.48
C SER A 190 -6.09 -24.74 -11.55
N THR A 191 -4.98 -24.57 -10.83
CA THR A 191 -4.40 -25.59 -9.96
C THR A 191 -4.43 -25.21 -8.48
N SER A 192 -4.69 -23.94 -8.14
CA SER A 192 -4.50 -23.36 -6.80
C SER A 192 -3.08 -23.53 -6.26
N ILE A 193 -2.11 -23.62 -7.19
CA ILE A 193 -0.68 -23.67 -6.88
C ILE A 193 -0.13 -22.25 -6.97
N TYR A 194 0.44 -21.78 -5.88
CA TYR A 194 1.21 -20.56 -5.82
C TYR A 194 2.66 -20.84 -6.20
N ASN A 195 3.11 -20.29 -7.32
CA ASN A 195 4.49 -20.39 -7.77
C ASN A 195 5.30 -19.20 -7.25
N PRO A 196 6.16 -19.37 -6.23
CA PRO A 196 6.98 -18.29 -5.72
C PRO A 196 8.10 -17.88 -6.69
N ARG A 197 8.44 -18.69 -7.70
CA ARG A 197 9.56 -18.43 -8.63
C ARG A 197 9.08 -17.93 -10.00
N ALA A 198 7.93 -17.29 -10.06
CA ALA A 198 7.50 -16.63 -11.29
C ALA A 198 8.48 -15.51 -11.69
N ASP A 199 8.69 -15.35 -12.99
CA ASP A 199 9.60 -14.33 -13.52
C ASP A 199 9.12 -12.91 -13.20
N ILE A 200 10.09 -12.02 -12.96
CA ILE A 200 9.84 -10.60 -12.72
C ILE A 200 9.88 -9.88 -14.08
N THR A 201 8.72 -9.42 -14.52
CA THR A 201 8.52 -8.68 -15.77
C THR A 201 7.78 -7.38 -15.48
N LYS A 202 7.63 -6.51 -16.49
CA LYS A 202 6.81 -5.29 -16.33
C LYS A 202 5.34 -5.63 -16.04
N ASP A 203 4.88 -6.85 -16.30
CA ASP A 203 3.50 -7.28 -16.00
C ASP A 203 3.36 -7.94 -14.63
N THR A 204 4.44 -8.45 -14.04
CA THR A 204 4.39 -9.17 -12.75
C THR A 204 5.01 -8.41 -11.59
N THR A 205 5.82 -7.38 -11.87
CA THR A 205 6.47 -6.58 -10.82
C THR A 205 5.48 -5.84 -9.95
N THR A 206 5.94 -5.49 -8.75
CA THR A 206 5.21 -4.72 -7.75
C THR A 206 6.04 -3.55 -7.20
N LEU A 207 6.98 -3.07 -8.02
CA LEU A 207 7.86 -1.94 -7.75
C LEU A 207 7.51 -0.80 -8.71
N TYR A 208 7.02 0.31 -8.17
CA TYR A 208 6.46 1.40 -8.96
C TYR A 208 6.98 2.76 -8.51
N ALA A 209 7.29 3.63 -9.45
CA ALA A 209 7.50 5.06 -9.18
C ALA A 209 7.03 5.90 -10.35
N SER A 210 6.23 6.92 -10.04
CA SER A 210 5.83 7.99 -10.94
C SER A 210 6.55 9.28 -10.58
N ASP A 211 6.23 10.37 -11.27
CA ASP A 211 6.62 11.71 -10.86
C ASP A 211 5.95 12.23 -9.58
N ARG A 212 4.94 11.52 -9.06
CA ARG A 212 4.19 11.92 -7.85
C ARG A 212 4.48 11.08 -6.62
N ASP A 213 4.79 9.81 -6.80
CA ASP A 213 4.90 8.87 -5.69
C ASP A 213 5.70 7.61 -6.06
N VAL A 214 6.11 6.89 -5.02
CA VAL A 214 6.68 5.54 -5.08
C VAL A 214 5.77 4.57 -4.33
N PHE A 215 5.62 3.36 -4.85
CA PHE A 215 4.95 2.25 -4.18
C PHE A 215 5.77 0.97 -4.43
N LEU A 216 6.02 0.19 -3.40
CA LEU A 216 6.66 -1.12 -3.54
C LEU A 216 6.00 -2.16 -2.64
N PHE A 217 5.88 -3.38 -3.13
CA PHE A 217 5.43 -4.55 -2.36
C PHE A 217 6.43 -5.68 -2.51
N LEU A 218 6.78 -6.32 -1.40
CA LEU A 218 7.68 -7.48 -1.35
C LEU A 218 7.10 -8.57 -0.44
N VAL A 219 7.50 -9.80 -0.69
CA VAL A 219 7.02 -10.99 0.02
C VAL A 219 8.18 -11.94 0.36
N ASP A 220 8.03 -12.67 1.46
CA ASP A 220 8.84 -13.82 1.86
C ASP A 220 8.08 -15.11 1.55
N ASP A 221 7.92 -15.40 0.27
CA ASP A 221 7.11 -16.53 -0.22
C ASP A 221 7.91 -17.78 -0.58
N LEU A 222 9.24 -17.76 -0.36
CA LEU A 222 10.10 -18.94 -0.41
C LEU A 222 10.18 -19.66 0.95
N ASN A 223 9.73 -19.00 2.03
CA ASN A 223 9.77 -19.51 3.39
C ASN A 223 8.34 -19.58 3.97
N PRO A 224 7.49 -20.53 3.51
CA PRO A 224 6.11 -20.65 3.98
C PRO A 224 6.04 -20.92 5.48
N ILE A 225 4.99 -20.39 6.09
CA ILE A 225 4.62 -20.60 7.49
C ILE A 225 3.39 -21.49 7.51
N ALA A 226 3.49 -22.64 8.17
CA ALA A 226 2.33 -23.50 8.42
C ALA A 226 1.66 -23.10 9.74
N ALA A 227 0.39 -22.69 9.69
CA ALA A 227 -0.41 -22.32 10.86
C ALA A 227 -1.73 -23.12 10.90
N GLY A 228 -1.61 -24.41 11.24
CA GLY A 228 -2.72 -25.35 11.29
C GLY A 228 -2.77 -26.28 10.09
N ARG A 229 -3.93 -26.91 9.89
CA ARG A 229 -4.19 -27.84 8.77
C ARG A 229 -5.48 -27.48 8.07
N LEU A 230 -5.49 -27.70 6.76
CA LEU A 230 -6.67 -27.66 5.91
C LEU A 230 -7.51 -28.93 6.11
N ARG A 231 -8.70 -28.93 5.52
CA ARG A 231 -9.61 -30.09 5.53
C ARG A 231 -8.98 -31.39 5.06
N ASP A 232 -8.18 -31.30 3.99
CA ASP A 232 -7.50 -32.46 3.39
C ASP A 232 -6.28 -32.92 4.21
N GLY A 233 -6.06 -32.32 5.39
CA GLY A 233 -4.97 -32.63 6.30
C GLY A 233 -3.64 -31.99 5.93
N SER A 234 -3.56 -31.32 4.77
CA SER A 234 -2.38 -30.57 4.32
C SER A 234 -2.13 -29.34 5.21
N PRO A 235 -0.89 -28.85 5.30
CA PRO A 235 -0.57 -27.70 6.13
C PRO A 235 -1.26 -26.43 5.62
N ASP A 236 -1.76 -25.63 6.55
CA ASP A 236 -2.38 -24.34 6.24
C ASP A 236 -1.31 -23.26 6.06
N LEU A 237 -1.00 -22.88 4.81
CA LEU A 237 0.19 -22.08 4.48
C LEU A 237 -0.10 -20.57 4.41
N TYR A 238 0.86 -19.82 4.94
CA TYR A 238 0.93 -18.37 4.93
C TYR A 238 2.34 -17.89 4.57
N PHE A 239 2.42 -16.69 4.03
CA PHE A 239 3.64 -15.97 3.67
C PHE A 239 3.67 -14.62 4.38
N ARG A 240 4.84 -14.01 4.53
CA ARG A 240 4.93 -12.62 5.04
C ARG A 240 4.95 -11.67 3.88
N GLY A 241 4.16 -10.60 3.95
CA GLY A 241 4.19 -9.52 2.96
C GLY A 241 4.32 -8.17 3.64
N PHE A 242 4.96 -7.23 2.95
CA PHE A 242 4.87 -5.82 3.31
C PHE A 242 4.89 -4.95 2.06
N TYR A 243 4.21 -3.82 2.11
CA TYR A 243 4.35 -2.77 1.11
C TYR A 243 4.60 -1.42 1.75
N CYS A 244 5.27 -0.54 1.01
CA CYS A 244 5.57 0.82 1.42
C CYS A 244 5.18 1.80 0.31
N TRP A 245 4.87 3.02 0.70
CA TRP A 245 4.62 4.11 -0.24
C TRP A 245 5.11 5.44 0.31
N ASN A 246 5.45 6.35 -0.58
CA ASN A 246 5.83 7.71 -0.24
C ASN A 246 5.49 8.65 -1.40
N SER A 247 5.39 9.94 -1.11
CA SER A 247 5.29 10.97 -2.13
C SER A 247 6.04 12.21 -1.67
N GLU A 248 7.10 12.58 -2.38
CA GLU A 248 7.87 13.79 -2.09
C GLU A 248 7.21 15.11 -2.55
N VAL A 249 6.12 15.02 -3.33
CA VAL A 249 5.36 16.16 -3.88
C VAL A 249 4.01 16.43 -3.18
N GLY A 250 3.69 15.69 -2.13
CA GLY A 250 2.46 15.84 -1.35
C GLY A 250 1.20 15.18 -1.93
N ALA A 251 1.33 14.22 -2.85
CA ALA A 251 0.23 13.41 -3.36
C ALA A 251 -0.24 12.31 -2.39
N LYS A 252 0.67 11.77 -1.56
CA LYS A 252 0.39 10.74 -0.56
C LYS A 252 1.19 11.00 0.72
N THR A 253 0.81 10.33 1.81
CA THR A 253 1.65 10.20 3.00
C THR A 253 2.80 9.23 2.74
N LEU A 254 3.77 9.23 3.65
CA LEU A 254 4.65 8.08 3.82
C LEU A 254 3.87 7.00 4.59
N GLY A 255 3.98 5.75 4.18
CA GLY A 255 3.48 4.65 4.99
C GLY A 255 4.04 3.30 4.66
N ILE A 256 3.82 2.38 5.59
CA ILE A 256 4.26 1.00 5.56
C ILE A 256 3.08 0.17 6.05
N ALA A 257 2.80 -0.93 5.36
CA ALA A 257 1.92 -1.97 5.87
C ALA A 257 2.61 -3.33 5.84
N SER A 258 2.38 -4.13 6.87
CA SER A 258 2.88 -5.49 7.03
C SER A 258 1.75 -6.44 7.38
N PHE A 259 1.81 -7.67 6.89
CA PHE A 259 0.73 -8.65 7.02
C PHE A 259 1.21 -10.06 6.68
N TYR A 260 0.39 -11.05 7.02
CA TYR A 260 0.47 -12.38 6.42
C TYR A 260 -0.50 -12.49 5.25
N LEU A 261 -0.17 -13.31 4.27
CA LEU A 261 -1.04 -13.59 3.12
C LEU A 261 -0.86 -15.03 2.65
N ARG A 262 -1.80 -15.52 1.85
CA ARG A 262 -1.77 -16.88 1.31
C ARG A 262 -1.32 -16.92 -0.15
N ALA A 263 -1.65 -15.89 -0.93
CA ALA A 263 -1.26 -15.85 -2.33
C ALA A 263 -1.33 -14.43 -2.91
N VAL A 264 -0.66 -14.27 -4.05
CA VAL A 264 -0.76 -13.11 -4.93
C VAL A 264 -1.17 -13.61 -6.30
N CYS A 265 -2.26 -13.10 -6.88
CA CYS A 265 -2.71 -13.53 -8.20
C CYS A 265 -2.07 -12.72 -9.34
N GLN A 266 -2.32 -13.12 -10.59
CA GLN A 266 -1.79 -12.44 -11.79
C GLN A 266 -2.04 -10.93 -11.79
N ASN A 267 -3.25 -10.51 -11.41
CA ASN A 267 -3.65 -9.10 -11.31
C ASN A 267 -3.15 -8.41 -10.01
N ARG A 268 -2.17 -8.99 -9.31
CA ARG A 268 -1.57 -8.49 -8.07
C ARG A 268 -2.56 -8.27 -6.91
N ASN A 269 -3.69 -8.99 -6.88
CA ASN A 269 -4.53 -9.01 -5.68
C ASN A 269 -3.89 -9.91 -4.63
N LEU A 270 -3.94 -9.46 -3.38
CA LEU A 270 -3.48 -10.21 -2.22
C LEU A 270 -4.66 -11.01 -1.67
N TRP A 271 -4.44 -12.30 -1.44
CA TRP A 271 -5.46 -13.24 -0.99
C TRP A 271 -5.11 -13.84 0.36
N GLY A 272 -6.13 -13.99 1.20
CA GLY A 272 -6.02 -14.52 2.54
C GLY A 272 -5.12 -13.69 3.44
N VAL A 273 -5.28 -12.38 3.36
CA VAL A 273 -4.55 -11.45 4.22
C VAL A 273 -5.04 -11.57 5.66
N GLU A 274 -4.10 -11.66 6.60
CA GLU A 274 -4.32 -11.76 8.05
C GLU A 274 -3.31 -10.85 8.79
N GLU A 275 -3.65 -10.42 10.00
CA GLU A 275 -2.84 -9.52 10.85
C GLU A 275 -2.29 -8.29 10.10
N PHE A 276 -3.18 -7.57 9.41
CA PHE A 276 -2.82 -6.35 8.70
C PHE A 276 -2.52 -5.20 9.68
N GLU A 277 -1.28 -4.73 9.65
CA GLU A 277 -0.78 -3.60 10.44
C GLU A 277 -0.28 -2.50 9.51
N GLU A 278 -0.71 -1.26 9.74
CA GLU A 278 -0.33 -0.10 8.94
C GLU A 278 0.18 1.04 9.83
N ILE A 279 1.29 1.65 9.41
CA ILE A 279 1.82 2.88 10.01
C ILE A 279 1.88 3.95 8.92
N THR A 280 1.31 5.12 9.21
CA THR A 280 1.36 6.28 8.32
C THR A 280 2.03 7.47 9.00
N ILE A 281 2.89 8.17 8.25
CA ILE A 281 3.59 9.36 8.70
C ILE A 281 3.20 10.52 7.78
N ARG A 282 2.60 11.56 8.36
CA ARG A 282 2.34 12.81 7.66
C ARG A 282 3.66 13.55 7.39
N HIS A 283 3.76 14.19 6.23
CA HIS A 283 4.88 15.03 5.81
C HIS A 283 4.92 16.39 6.55
N SER A 284 5.07 16.37 7.87
CA SER A 284 5.30 17.57 8.67
C SER A 284 6.80 17.83 8.87
N LYS A 285 7.19 18.98 9.43
CA LYS A 285 8.57 19.46 9.58
C LYS A 285 9.59 18.41 10.06
N TYR A 286 9.18 17.49 10.93
CA TYR A 286 10.03 16.43 11.51
C TYR A 286 9.77 15.03 10.91
N ALA A 287 9.13 14.94 9.73
CA ALA A 287 8.75 13.68 9.11
C ALA A 287 9.96 12.79 8.79
N ALA A 288 11.05 13.34 8.25
CA ALA A 288 12.28 12.58 7.99
C ALA A 288 12.87 11.97 9.27
N SER A 289 12.91 12.74 10.36
CA SER A 289 13.37 12.24 11.67
C SER A 289 12.46 11.16 12.23
N ARG A 290 11.12 11.31 12.11
CA ARG A 290 10.17 10.25 12.50
C ARG A 290 10.35 9.00 11.64
N PHE A 291 10.52 9.14 10.33
CA PHE A 291 10.78 8.01 9.44
C PHE A 291 12.01 7.22 9.87
N ALA A 292 13.14 7.91 10.11
CA ALA A 292 14.38 7.29 10.55
C ALA A 292 14.26 6.57 11.90
N ARG A 293 13.46 7.10 12.83
CA ARG A 293 13.31 6.58 14.20
C ARG A 293 12.22 5.52 14.36
N GLU A 294 11.14 5.61 13.59
CA GLU A 294 9.92 4.82 13.79
C GLU A 294 9.72 3.82 12.66
N ALA A 295 9.61 4.31 11.42
CA ALA A 295 9.23 3.50 10.26
C ALA A 295 10.36 2.57 9.77
N ALA A 296 11.58 3.07 9.59
CA ALA A 296 12.70 2.21 9.16
C ALA A 296 13.00 1.08 10.18
N PRO A 297 13.01 1.35 11.50
CA PRO A 297 13.12 0.29 12.50
C PRO A 297 11.90 -0.64 12.54
N ALA A 298 10.68 -0.14 12.32
CA ALA A 298 9.49 -1.00 12.24
C ALA A 298 9.59 -1.98 11.07
N LEU A 299 10.04 -1.51 9.90
CA LEU A 299 10.29 -2.37 8.74
C LEU A 299 11.31 -3.46 9.07
N ALA A 300 12.42 -3.10 9.71
CA ALA A 300 13.46 -4.04 10.11
C ALA A 300 12.98 -5.03 11.17
N ARG A 301 12.18 -4.59 12.15
CA ARG A 301 11.59 -5.45 13.18
C ARG A 301 10.65 -6.48 12.56
N PHE A 302 9.74 -6.06 11.68
CA PHE A 302 8.85 -6.99 10.98
C PHE A 302 9.65 -7.95 10.09
N ALA A 303 10.63 -7.43 9.35
CA ALA A 303 11.41 -8.24 8.44
C ALA A 303 12.18 -9.39 9.12
N ASN A 304 12.54 -9.19 10.39
CA ASN A 304 13.29 -10.14 11.21
C ASN A 304 12.43 -10.80 12.31
N SER A 305 11.13 -10.51 12.38
CA SER A 305 10.29 -11.02 13.46
C SER A 305 10.03 -12.51 13.31
N SER A 306 9.90 -13.18 14.46
CA SER A 306 9.48 -14.57 14.50
C SER A 306 8.01 -14.69 14.10
N PRO A 307 7.61 -15.69 13.30
CA PRO A 307 6.20 -15.96 13.02
C PRO A 307 5.48 -16.62 14.21
N MET A 308 6.19 -16.96 15.29
CA MET A 308 5.62 -17.72 16.40
C MET A 308 4.41 -17.04 17.06
N PRO A 309 4.35 -15.71 17.28
CA PRO A 309 3.14 -15.07 17.80
C PRO A 309 1.92 -15.32 16.90
N PHE A 310 2.06 -15.15 15.59
CA PHE A 310 1.01 -15.44 14.61
C PHE A 310 0.59 -16.91 14.65
N ILE A 311 1.55 -17.85 14.58
CA ILE A 311 1.27 -19.29 14.65
C ILE A 311 0.53 -19.64 15.95
N ASN A 312 0.99 -19.10 17.07
CA ASN A 312 0.39 -19.35 18.38
C ASN A 312 -1.02 -18.75 18.47
N GLY A 313 -1.26 -17.56 17.92
CA GLY A 313 -2.57 -16.93 17.88
C GLY A 313 -3.57 -17.75 17.05
N ILE A 314 -3.18 -18.17 15.85
CA ILE A 314 -4.00 -19.07 15.02
C ILE A 314 -4.27 -20.39 15.74
N LYS A 315 -3.26 -20.98 16.37
CA LYS A 315 -3.40 -22.21 17.15
C LYS A 315 -4.38 -22.03 18.32
N ALA A 316 -4.23 -20.98 19.12
CA ALA A 316 -5.11 -20.67 20.24
C ALA A 316 -6.56 -20.46 19.79
N ALA A 317 -6.76 -19.72 18.69
CA ALA A 317 -8.09 -19.51 18.12
C ALA A 317 -8.74 -20.82 17.62
N ARG A 318 -7.95 -21.75 17.06
CA ARG A 318 -8.41 -23.08 16.62
C ARG A 318 -8.72 -24.01 17.79
N GLU A 319 -7.94 -23.97 18.86
CA GLU A 319 -8.13 -24.81 20.05
C GLU A 319 -9.28 -24.33 20.95
N ARG A 320 -9.63 -23.04 20.88
CA ARG A 320 -10.71 -22.46 21.68
C ARG A 320 -12.09 -22.79 21.12
N ILE A 321 -12.62 -23.94 21.53
CA ILE A 321 -14.01 -24.36 21.25
C ILE A 321 -15.00 -23.49 22.04
N VAL A 322 -15.95 -22.87 21.34
CA VAL A 322 -16.95 -21.94 21.88
C VAL A 322 -18.39 -22.33 21.60
N ALA A 323 -18.61 -23.32 20.73
CA ALA A 323 -19.92 -23.89 20.47
C ALA A 323 -19.82 -25.38 20.10
N ARG A 324 -20.72 -26.21 20.62
CA ARG A 324 -20.81 -27.64 20.25
C ARG A 324 -22.18 -28.00 19.69
N THR A 325 -23.23 -27.33 20.15
CA THR A 325 -24.61 -27.53 19.69
C THR A 325 -25.06 -26.41 18.74
N ASP A 326 -26.16 -26.62 18.02
CA ASP A 326 -26.71 -25.59 17.11
C ASP A 326 -27.20 -24.35 17.86
N ASP A 327 -27.76 -24.54 19.06
CA ASP A 327 -28.19 -23.45 19.93
C ASP A 327 -26.98 -22.62 20.39
N ASP A 328 -25.87 -23.28 20.80
CA ASP A 328 -24.64 -22.57 21.18
C ASP A 328 -24.11 -21.69 20.05
N ARG A 329 -24.16 -22.18 18.80
CA ARG A 329 -23.65 -21.46 17.62
C ARG A 329 -24.45 -20.20 17.37
N GLY A 330 -25.79 -20.32 17.40
CA GLY A 330 -26.70 -19.19 17.25
C GLY A 330 -26.50 -18.17 18.36
N ASP A 331 -26.48 -18.62 19.62
CA ASP A 331 -26.32 -17.76 20.78
C ASP A 331 -24.95 -17.06 20.81
N PHE A 332 -23.89 -17.75 20.41
CA PHE A 332 -22.55 -17.19 20.36
C PHE A 332 -22.46 -15.97 19.45
N LEU A 333 -23.05 -16.05 18.25
CA LEU A 333 -23.12 -14.96 17.29
C LEU A 333 -24.10 -13.87 17.74
N ARG A 334 -25.28 -14.23 18.23
CA ARG A 334 -26.29 -13.25 18.68
C ARG A 334 -25.80 -12.39 19.85
N LYS A 335 -25.09 -12.98 20.82
CA LYS A 335 -24.44 -12.23 21.94
C LYS A 335 -23.37 -11.24 21.46
N ARG A 336 -22.95 -11.31 20.20
CA ARG A 336 -21.97 -10.43 19.54
C ARG A 336 -22.60 -9.49 18.52
N GLY A 337 -23.93 -9.33 18.56
CA GLY A 337 -24.65 -8.34 17.77
C GLY A 337 -24.95 -8.77 16.33
N PHE A 338 -24.82 -10.06 16.00
CA PHE A 338 -25.31 -10.61 14.74
C PHE A 338 -26.82 -10.89 14.82
N SER A 339 -27.56 -10.54 13.78
CA SER A 339 -28.96 -10.92 13.65
C SER A 339 -29.11 -12.44 13.47
N LYS A 340 -30.33 -12.97 13.68
CA LYS A 340 -30.60 -14.40 13.46
C LYS A 340 -30.28 -14.82 12.02
N ALA A 341 -30.65 -14.01 11.04
CA ALA A 341 -30.40 -14.29 9.63
C ALA A 341 -28.89 -14.30 9.29
N GLU A 342 -28.12 -13.34 9.84
CA GLU A 342 -26.67 -13.33 9.67
C GLU A 342 -26.00 -14.52 10.35
N ALA A 343 -26.44 -14.89 11.55
CA ALA A 343 -25.90 -16.03 12.27
C ALA A 343 -26.11 -17.34 11.50
N THR A 344 -27.33 -17.58 10.98
CA THR A 344 -27.63 -18.73 10.13
C THR A 344 -26.72 -18.73 8.88
N ARG A 345 -26.60 -17.59 8.20
CA ARG A 345 -25.76 -17.48 7.00
C ARG A 345 -24.29 -17.80 7.30
N ILE A 346 -23.73 -17.27 8.39
CA ILE A 346 -22.35 -17.54 8.81
C ILE A 346 -22.15 -19.04 9.07
N ILE A 347 -23.07 -19.68 9.81
CA ILE A 347 -23.01 -21.10 10.14
C ILE A 347 -23.09 -21.97 8.87
N GLU A 348 -24.02 -21.65 7.96
CA GLU A 348 -24.18 -22.35 6.68
C GLU A 348 -22.98 -22.16 5.76
N THR A 349 -22.39 -20.96 5.75
CA THR A 349 -21.17 -20.66 4.99
C THR A 349 -20.03 -21.53 5.49
N VAL A 350 -19.81 -21.60 6.80
CA VAL A 350 -18.80 -22.51 7.38
C VAL A 350 -19.14 -23.98 7.11
N LEU A 351 -20.40 -24.40 7.20
CA LEU A 351 -20.76 -25.78 6.88
C LEU A 351 -20.44 -26.14 5.42
N THR A 352 -20.72 -25.23 4.50
CA THR A 352 -20.44 -25.41 3.06
C THR A 352 -18.93 -25.39 2.80
N GLU A 353 -18.25 -24.39 3.38
CA GLU A 353 -16.82 -24.14 3.22
C GLU A 353 -15.91 -24.92 4.16
N GLU A 354 -16.40 -25.69 5.14
CA GLU A 354 -15.61 -26.55 6.05
C GLU A 354 -16.17 -27.97 6.18
N GLY A 355 -17.34 -28.28 5.60
CA GLY A 355 -17.96 -29.61 5.67
C GLY A 355 -18.42 -29.98 7.08
N ARG A 356 -18.29 -29.07 8.03
CA ARG A 356 -18.71 -29.17 9.42
C ARG A 356 -19.16 -27.81 9.91
N LYS A 357 -20.06 -27.77 10.88
CA LYS A 357 -20.51 -26.52 11.51
C LYS A 357 -19.37 -25.91 12.35
N PRO A 358 -19.37 -24.58 12.57
CA PRO A 358 -18.31 -23.92 13.34
C PRO A 358 -18.35 -24.37 14.80
N GLU A 359 -17.17 -24.58 15.39
CA GLU A 359 -17.02 -24.96 16.80
C GLU A 359 -16.02 -24.08 17.53
N SER A 360 -14.92 -23.73 16.86
CA SER A 360 -13.84 -22.91 17.41
C SER A 360 -14.02 -21.43 17.11
N VAL A 361 -13.34 -20.56 17.87
CA VAL A 361 -13.25 -19.13 17.56
C VAL A 361 -12.78 -18.92 16.12
N PHE A 362 -11.77 -19.67 15.69
CA PHE A 362 -11.25 -19.60 14.33
C PHE A 362 -12.31 -19.89 13.26
N ASP A 363 -13.14 -20.93 13.45
CA ASP A 363 -14.20 -21.27 12.49
C ASP A 363 -15.21 -20.12 12.33
N PHE A 364 -15.58 -19.47 13.44
CA PHE A 364 -16.49 -18.33 13.41
C PHE A 364 -15.85 -17.09 12.75
N VAL A 365 -14.57 -16.82 13.02
CA VAL A 365 -13.84 -15.72 12.37
C VAL A 365 -13.81 -15.94 10.85
N GLN A 366 -13.44 -17.14 10.40
CA GLN A 366 -13.40 -17.47 8.98
C GLN A 366 -14.78 -17.35 8.34
N GLY A 367 -15.84 -17.85 8.99
CA GLY A 367 -17.22 -17.71 8.51
C GLY A 367 -17.68 -16.26 8.38
N ILE A 368 -17.37 -15.40 9.35
CA ILE A 368 -17.71 -13.97 9.28
C ILE A 368 -16.95 -13.31 8.12
N THR A 369 -15.65 -13.59 7.98
CA THR A 369 -14.84 -13.02 6.90
C THR A 369 -15.31 -13.50 5.52
N ALA A 370 -15.70 -14.77 5.37
CA ALA A 370 -16.26 -15.30 4.14
C ALA A 370 -17.54 -14.56 3.74
N VAL A 371 -18.49 -14.41 4.68
CA VAL A 371 -19.73 -13.64 4.45
C VAL A 371 -19.45 -12.17 4.12
N ALA A 372 -18.38 -11.58 4.67
CA ALA A 372 -17.99 -10.21 4.38
C ALA A 372 -17.54 -10.02 2.92
N ARG A 373 -16.92 -11.03 2.30
CA ARG A 373 -16.47 -10.97 0.89
C ARG A 373 -17.61 -10.79 -0.11
N ASP A 374 -18.79 -11.31 0.21
CA ASP A 374 -19.97 -11.24 -0.64
C ASP A 374 -20.76 -9.91 -0.49
N LYS A 375 -20.30 -9.00 0.38
CA LYS A 375 -20.97 -7.70 0.55
C LYS A 375 -20.60 -6.75 -0.58
N THR A 376 -21.62 -6.27 -1.29
CA THR A 376 -21.49 -5.24 -2.34
C THR A 376 -21.05 -3.89 -1.79
N HIS A 377 -21.49 -3.54 -0.58
CA HIS A 377 -21.21 -2.24 0.04
C HIS A 377 -20.00 -2.31 0.98
N GLN A 378 -19.06 -1.39 0.77
CA GLN A 378 -17.79 -1.34 1.50
C GLN A 378 -17.98 -1.18 3.02
N ASP A 379 -18.90 -0.33 3.46
CA ASP A 379 -19.13 -0.08 4.90
C ASP A 379 -19.62 -1.34 5.62
N ALA A 380 -20.54 -2.08 4.99
CA ALA A 380 -21.07 -3.33 5.54
C ALA A 380 -20.00 -4.43 5.60
N ARG A 381 -19.06 -4.43 4.64
CA ARG A 381 -17.90 -5.33 4.66
C ARG A 381 -16.96 -5.00 5.82
N LEU A 382 -16.59 -3.73 5.96
CA LEU A 382 -15.69 -3.26 7.01
C LEU A 382 -16.23 -3.51 8.42
N ASP A 383 -17.55 -3.38 8.64
CA ASP A 383 -18.16 -3.70 9.93
C ASP A 383 -18.04 -5.19 10.29
N LEU A 384 -18.26 -6.08 9.32
CA LEU A 384 -18.10 -7.53 9.53
C LEU A 384 -16.64 -7.91 9.78
N GLU A 385 -15.71 -7.38 8.98
CA GLU A 385 -14.25 -7.56 9.16
C GLU A 385 -13.80 -7.06 10.55
N ALA A 386 -14.28 -5.90 10.99
CA ALA A 386 -13.98 -5.36 12.33
C ALA A 386 -14.52 -6.24 13.47
N ARG A 387 -15.71 -6.85 13.31
CA ARG A 387 -16.26 -7.78 14.30
C ARG A 387 -15.49 -9.10 14.33
N ALA A 388 -15.07 -9.62 13.17
CA ALA A 388 -14.22 -10.80 13.07
C ALA A 388 -12.88 -10.57 13.77
N LYS A 389 -12.23 -9.43 13.52
CA LYS A 389 -10.99 -9.03 14.19
C LYS A 389 -11.13 -8.98 15.72
N LYS A 390 -12.16 -8.29 16.23
CA LYS A 390 -12.44 -8.24 17.68
C LYS A 390 -12.67 -9.63 18.30
N LEU A 391 -13.19 -10.57 17.52
CA LEU A 391 -13.39 -11.94 17.97
C LEU A 391 -12.06 -12.70 18.05
N PHE A 392 -11.19 -12.54 17.05
CA PHE A 392 -9.86 -13.12 17.02
C PHE A 392 -8.97 -12.57 18.14
N ASP A 393 -8.90 -11.24 18.31
CA ASP A 393 -8.08 -10.56 19.32
C ASP A 393 -8.41 -11.00 20.76
N LYS A 394 -9.64 -11.45 21.02
CA LYS A 394 -10.05 -11.96 22.34
C LYS A 394 -9.56 -13.38 22.62
N ALA A 395 -9.10 -14.10 21.61
CA ALA A 395 -8.64 -15.48 21.69
C ALA A 395 -7.13 -15.65 21.69
N VAL A 396 -6.40 -14.60 21.31
CA VAL A 396 -4.92 -14.54 21.29
C VAL A 396 -4.38 -14.02 22.62
#